data_AF-A0A545TKQ1-F1
#
_entry.id   AF-A0A545TKQ1-F1
#
_cell.length_a   1.000
_cell.length_b   1.000
_cell.length_c   1.000
_cell.angle_alpha   90.00
_cell.angle_beta   90.00
_cell.angle_gamma   90.00
#
_symmetry.space_group_name_H-M   'P 1'
#
loop_
_entity.id
_entity.type
_entity.pdbx_description
1 polymer ?
#
loop_
_entity_poly.entity_id
_entity_poly.type
_entity_poly.pdbx_seq_one_letter_code
_entity_poly.pdbx_strand_id
1 'polypeptide(L)'
;MPGARQREETREETREEAGPATGTKRSWGINNDTASLRDVLLGKPEYYRWVEAGPLIGRTLANAHKTGVKFDLQTAMAQHAEMVSIYEDNGVACHYLEADPVLHRNFFARDSSAMTPWGALICHMQLKVRRADYVTAIRFYQEKAIPIWNFATAGHFEGGDFVILEPGRVLIGYCGERSEKEGAEQVADFVRGEGWEAVTAPISREFVHMDGLVVPLAEKLLVACVDALEPWLVAQLKEWGFDFVDVPYREAKNLGVNLVALGNGKVLSMKGASELNEKMRALGFTVYDPDMSMFTLGGGGVHCLCQALCRDAL
;
A
#
# COMPACT_ATOMS: atom_id res chain seq x y z
N MET A 1 -76.70 -39.17 14.57
CA MET A 1 -76.56 -38.37 15.81
C MET A 1 -75.11 -37.88 15.87
N PRO A 2 -74.85 -36.60 16.15
CA PRO A 2 -73.90 -35.78 15.39
C PRO A 2 -72.63 -35.38 16.19
N GLY A 3 -71.64 -34.85 15.47
CA GLY A 3 -70.55 -34.03 16.03
C GLY A 3 -69.18 -34.38 15.41
N ALA A 4 -68.34 -33.48 14.94
CA ALA A 4 -68.40 -32.02 14.88
C ALA A 4 -67.45 -31.55 13.76
N ARG A 5 -67.74 -30.35 13.24
CA ARG A 5 -67.09 -29.69 12.10
C ARG A 5 -65.62 -29.36 12.37
N GLN A 6 -64.79 -29.53 11.33
CA GLN A 6 -63.46 -28.94 11.21
C GLN A 6 -63.54 -27.42 11.37
N ARG A 7 -62.64 -26.86 12.20
CA ARG A 7 -62.25 -25.45 12.18
C ARG A 7 -60.85 -25.38 11.60
N GLU A 8 -60.71 -24.82 10.40
CA GLU A 8 -59.45 -24.28 9.92
C GLU A 8 -59.25 -22.93 10.63
N GLU A 9 -58.25 -22.86 11.50
CA GLU A 9 -57.68 -21.60 11.99
C GLU A 9 -56.46 -21.27 11.12
N THR A 10 -56.64 -20.30 10.23
CA THR A 10 -55.57 -19.58 9.55
C THR A 10 -54.74 -18.83 10.59
N ARG A 11 -53.48 -19.24 10.80
CA ARG A 11 -52.49 -18.43 11.50
C ARG A 11 -51.94 -17.39 10.53
N GLU A 12 -52.27 -16.13 10.77
CA GLU A 12 -51.54 -14.97 10.26
C GLU A 12 -50.12 -15.01 10.82
N GLU A 13 -49.13 -15.21 9.95
CA GLU A 13 -47.74 -14.88 10.26
C GLU A 13 -47.55 -13.38 10.02
N THR A 14 -47.40 -12.64 11.11
CA THR A 14 -47.00 -11.24 11.13
C THR A 14 -45.63 -11.08 10.48
N ARG A 15 -45.57 -10.40 9.33
CA ARG A 15 -44.34 -9.85 8.75
C ARG A 15 -43.84 -8.75 9.69
N GLU A 16 -42.73 -8.99 10.36
CA GLU A 16 -41.89 -7.90 10.89
C GLU A 16 -41.26 -7.16 9.71
N GLU A 17 -41.71 -5.92 9.50
CA GLU A 17 -41.06 -4.98 8.59
C GLU A 17 -39.70 -4.59 9.18
N ALA A 18 -38.64 -5.15 8.62
CA ALA A 18 -37.28 -4.65 8.83
C ALA A 18 -37.18 -3.23 8.27
N GLY A 19 -36.97 -2.26 9.15
CA GLY A 19 -36.69 -0.87 8.79
C GLY A 19 -35.46 -0.73 7.89
N PRO A 20 -35.33 0.38 7.16
CA PRO A 20 -34.29 0.52 6.15
C PRO A 20 -32.90 0.56 6.81
N ALA A 21 -32.09 -0.46 6.55
CA ALA A 21 -30.67 -0.43 6.83
C ALA A 21 -30.01 0.63 5.93
N THR A 22 -29.97 1.88 6.39
CA THR A 22 -29.19 2.95 5.76
C THR A 22 -27.72 2.81 6.16
N GLY A 23 -27.10 1.71 5.71
CA GLY A 23 -25.64 1.62 5.58
C GLY A 23 -25.34 1.70 4.11
N THR A 24 -24.84 2.84 3.61
CA THR A 24 -24.28 2.92 2.26
C THR A 24 -23.23 1.82 2.13
N LYS A 25 -23.50 0.82 1.27
CA LYS A 25 -22.57 -0.27 0.99
C LYS A 25 -21.23 0.35 0.59
N ARG A 26 -20.20 0.15 1.41
CA ARG A 26 -18.87 0.73 1.18
C ARG A 26 -18.35 0.23 -0.16
N SER A 27 -17.97 1.15 -1.04
CA SER A 27 -17.36 0.80 -2.32
C SER A 27 -15.87 0.58 -2.09
N TRP A 28 -15.46 -0.68 -1.96
CA TRP A 28 -14.05 -1.05 -1.88
C TRP A 28 -13.35 -0.80 -3.22
N GLY A 29 -12.08 -0.41 -3.17
CA GLY A 29 -11.28 -0.08 -4.35
C GLY A 29 -10.72 1.33 -4.31
N ILE A 30 -9.67 1.55 -5.10
CA ILE A 30 -9.04 2.87 -5.29
C ILE A 30 -8.77 3.09 -6.78
N ASN A 31 -8.96 4.30 -7.28
CA ASN A 31 -8.60 4.69 -8.64
C ASN A 31 -7.54 5.82 -8.68
N ASN A 32 -6.99 6.18 -7.54
CA ASN A 32 -5.99 7.22 -7.35
C ASN A 32 -5.24 6.96 -6.04
N ASP A 33 -4.09 7.59 -5.85
CA ASP A 33 -3.32 7.53 -4.60
C ASP A 33 -3.32 8.83 -3.78
N THR A 34 -4.06 9.87 -4.20
CA THR A 34 -3.94 11.24 -3.64
C THR A 34 -5.19 11.79 -2.98
N ALA A 35 -6.39 11.30 -3.32
CA ALA A 35 -7.65 11.72 -2.70
C ALA A 35 -7.75 11.24 -1.24
N SER A 36 -8.74 11.75 -0.50
CA SER A 36 -8.91 11.43 0.93
C SER A 36 -8.91 9.92 1.16
N LEU A 37 -7.97 9.45 1.98
CA LEU A 37 -7.91 8.06 2.39
C LEU A 37 -9.04 7.78 3.39
N ARG A 38 -9.81 6.71 3.18
CA ARG A 38 -10.95 6.33 4.05
C ARG A 38 -10.67 5.06 4.81
N ASP A 39 -9.99 4.11 4.18
CA ASP A 39 -9.66 2.82 4.76
C ASP A 39 -8.26 2.40 4.36
N VAL A 40 -7.52 1.90 5.34
CA VAL A 40 -6.16 1.42 5.16
C VAL A 40 -6.00 0.06 5.82
N LEU A 41 -5.39 -0.87 5.09
CA LEU A 41 -4.90 -2.13 5.63
C LEU A 41 -3.46 -1.94 6.09
N LEU A 42 -3.21 -2.29 7.35
CA LEU A 42 -1.92 -2.32 8.01
C LEU A 42 -1.65 -3.77 8.44
N GLY A 43 -0.50 -4.04 9.06
CA GLY A 43 -0.30 -5.29 9.77
C GLY A 43 0.31 -5.08 11.13
N LYS A 44 0.15 -6.06 12.02
CA LYS A 44 0.67 -5.99 13.39
C LYS A 44 2.14 -6.42 13.41
N PRO A 45 3.11 -5.56 13.82
CA PRO A 45 4.54 -5.90 13.78
C PRO A 45 5.01 -6.72 15.00
N GLU A 46 4.15 -7.54 15.61
CA GLU A 46 4.41 -8.26 16.88
C GLU A 46 5.61 -9.22 16.81
N TYR A 47 5.85 -9.80 15.63
CA TYR A 47 6.98 -10.71 15.39
C TYR A 47 8.06 -10.08 14.51
N TYR A 48 8.06 -8.75 14.40
CA TYR A 48 9.04 -8.04 13.61
C TYR A 48 10.44 -8.26 14.16
N ARG A 49 11.37 -8.53 13.24
CA ARG A 49 12.80 -8.50 13.48
C ARG A 49 13.52 -8.16 12.17
N TRP A 50 14.70 -7.57 12.31
CA TRP A 50 15.59 -7.38 11.18
C TRP A 50 16.10 -8.72 10.64
N VAL A 51 15.85 -8.95 9.35
CA VAL A 51 16.29 -10.10 8.57
C VAL A 51 16.74 -9.60 7.21
N GLU A 52 17.72 -10.28 6.62
CA GLU A 52 18.20 -9.94 5.28
C GLU A 52 17.05 -10.06 4.25
N ALA A 53 16.68 -8.92 3.66
CA ALA A 53 15.55 -8.83 2.75
C ALA A 53 15.73 -7.77 1.66
N GLY A 54 16.95 -7.26 1.45
CA GLY A 54 17.23 -6.28 0.40
C GLY A 54 18.38 -5.34 0.73
N PRO A 55 18.77 -4.48 -0.21
CA PRO A 55 20.00 -3.68 -0.11
C PRO A 55 20.07 -2.80 1.14
N LEU A 56 18.96 -2.16 1.53
CA LEU A 56 18.94 -1.25 2.66
C LEU A 56 19.19 -1.98 3.99
N ILE A 57 18.41 -3.02 4.30
CA ILE A 57 18.60 -3.80 5.53
C ILE A 57 19.95 -4.54 5.51
N GLY A 58 20.41 -5.03 4.36
CA GLY A 58 21.74 -5.63 4.23
C GLY A 58 22.84 -4.65 4.60
N ARG A 59 22.76 -3.41 4.12
CA ARG A 59 23.66 -2.33 4.53
C ARG A 59 23.56 -2.03 6.03
N THR A 60 22.35 -1.96 6.59
CA THR A 60 22.13 -1.74 8.02
C THR A 60 22.82 -2.82 8.85
N LEU A 61 22.59 -4.10 8.55
CA LEU A 61 23.15 -5.23 9.28
C LEU A 61 24.67 -5.30 9.15
N ALA A 62 25.21 -5.12 7.94
CA ALA A 62 26.65 -5.15 7.70
C ALA A 62 27.41 -4.05 8.46
N ASN A 63 26.78 -2.89 8.67
CA ASN A 63 27.40 -1.72 9.30
C ASN A 63 26.99 -1.53 10.77
N ALA A 64 26.15 -2.39 11.34
CA ALA A 64 25.63 -2.23 12.71
C ALA A 64 26.74 -2.08 13.76
N HIS A 65 27.86 -2.78 13.58
CA HIS A 65 29.03 -2.69 14.46
C HIS A 65 29.76 -1.33 14.40
N LYS A 66 29.59 -0.56 13.32
CA LYS A 66 30.15 0.79 13.15
C LYS A 66 29.17 1.89 13.56
N THR A 67 27.90 1.73 13.21
CA THR A 67 26.87 2.75 13.45
C THR A 67 26.27 2.67 14.85
N GLY A 68 26.39 1.51 15.51
CA GLY A 68 25.81 1.27 16.83
C GLY A 68 24.30 1.00 16.82
N VAL A 69 23.66 0.99 15.64
CA VAL A 69 22.22 0.72 15.52
C VAL A 69 21.92 -0.72 15.95
N LYS A 70 20.82 -0.88 16.69
CA LYS A 70 20.33 -2.17 17.15
C LYS A 70 18.83 -2.20 16.97
N PHE A 71 18.32 -3.35 16.55
CA PHE A 71 16.88 -3.58 16.49
C PHE A 71 16.30 -3.59 17.91
N ASP A 72 15.18 -2.89 18.10
CA ASP A 72 14.39 -2.92 19.32
C ASP A 72 12.90 -3.01 18.98
N LEU A 73 12.27 -4.13 19.37
CA LEU A 73 10.87 -4.39 19.04
C LEU A 73 9.92 -3.42 19.74
N GLN A 74 10.22 -3.00 20.97
CA GLN A 74 9.36 -2.06 21.70
C GLN A 74 9.35 -0.68 21.04
N THR A 75 10.51 -0.23 20.56
CA THR A 75 10.64 0.99 19.76
C THR A 75 9.86 0.84 18.45
N ALA A 76 9.99 -0.28 17.73
CA ALA A 76 9.24 -0.52 16.50
C ALA A 76 7.72 -0.49 16.73
N MET A 77 7.25 -1.12 17.82
CA MET A 77 5.83 -1.09 18.22
C MET A 77 5.34 0.33 18.53
N ALA A 78 6.13 1.14 19.24
CA ALA A 78 5.79 2.52 19.56
C ALA A 78 5.74 3.40 18.30
N GLN A 79 6.72 3.28 17.41
CA GLN A 79 6.77 3.98 16.12
C GLN A 79 5.56 3.63 15.25
N HIS A 80 5.21 2.33 15.18
CA HIS A 80 4.01 1.89 14.47
C HIS A 80 2.72 2.45 15.09
N ALA A 81 2.62 2.49 16.43
CA ALA A 81 1.46 3.05 17.11
C ALA A 81 1.29 4.56 16.81
N GLU A 82 2.38 5.32 16.77
CA GLU A 82 2.35 6.74 16.37
C GLU A 82 1.91 6.91 14.90
N MET A 83 2.39 6.05 13.99
CA MET A 83 1.91 6.03 12.61
C MET A 83 0.41 5.74 12.52
N VAL A 84 -0.09 4.77 13.29
CA VAL A 84 -1.52 4.42 13.36
C VAL A 84 -2.35 5.60 13.87
N SER A 85 -1.92 6.28 14.95
CA SER A 85 -2.69 7.40 15.48
C SER A 85 -2.82 8.54 14.47
N ILE A 86 -1.82 8.77 13.61
CA ILE A 86 -1.91 9.75 12.54
C ILE A 86 -3.02 9.39 11.54
N TYR A 87 -3.18 8.11 11.18
CA TYR A 87 -4.29 7.68 10.33
C TYR A 87 -5.65 7.93 11.02
N GLU A 88 -5.78 7.51 12.28
CA GLU A 88 -7.01 7.64 13.05
C GLU A 88 -7.41 9.12 13.27
N ASP A 89 -6.45 9.98 13.61
CA ASP A 89 -6.65 11.43 13.79
C ASP A 89 -7.06 12.13 12.48
N ASN A 90 -6.74 11.52 11.33
CA ASN A 90 -7.17 12.00 10.02
C ASN A 90 -8.45 11.31 9.52
N GLY A 91 -9.14 10.56 10.38
CA GLY A 91 -10.43 9.93 10.08
C GLY A 91 -10.33 8.72 9.16
N VAL A 92 -9.15 8.11 9.06
CA VAL A 92 -8.93 6.87 8.29
C VAL A 92 -9.26 5.67 9.16
N ALA A 93 -10.07 4.75 8.65
CA ALA A 93 -10.33 3.48 9.32
C ALA A 93 -9.17 2.50 9.09
N CYS A 94 -8.52 2.08 10.18
CA CYS A 94 -7.43 1.10 10.13
C CYS A 94 -7.95 -0.34 10.25
N HIS A 95 -7.50 -1.19 9.33
CA HIS A 95 -7.72 -2.63 9.30
C HIS A 95 -6.37 -3.35 9.41
N TYR A 96 -6.36 -4.61 9.87
CA TYR A 96 -5.11 -5.29 10.19
C TYR A 96 -5.01 -6.69 9.59
N LEU A 97 -3.86 -6.98 9.00
CA LEU A 97 -3.35 -8.33 8.82
C LEU A 97 -2.94 -8.89 10.17
N GLU A 98 -3.30 -10.14 10.43
CA GLU A 98 -2.85 -10.85 11.62
C GLU A 98 -1.34 -11.12 11.55
N ALA A 99 -0.66 -10.95 12.69
CA ALA A 99 0.76 -11.21 12.79
C ALA A 99 1.02 -12.72 12.66
N ASP A 100 2.09 -13.08 11.95
CA ASP A 100 2.53 -14.46 11.81
C ASP A 100 3.92 -14.64 12.47
N PRO A 101 4.09 -15.61 13.40
CA PRO A 101 5.37 -15.85 14.08
C PRO A 101 6.54 -16.23 13.17
N VAL A 102 6.27 -16.67 11.94
CA VAL A 102 7.27 -17.09 10.94
C VAL A 102 7.46 -16.00 9.89
N LEU A 103 6.40 -15.29 9.51
CA LEU A 103 6.47 -14.19 8.53
C LEU A 103 6.76 -12.87 9.24
N HIS A 104 8.00 -12.68 9.69
CA HIS A 104 8.49 -11.50 10.42
C HIS A 104 8.33 -10.15 9.71
N ARG A 105 7.75 -10.13 8.50
CA ARG A 105 7.60 -8.97 7.62
C ARG A 105 6.22 -8.91 6.94
N ASN A 106 5.26 -9.78 7.30
CA ASN A 106 3.94 -9.76 6.67
C ASN A 106 3.14 -8.48 6.97
N PHE A 107 3.57 -7.68 7.96
CA PHE A 107 2.98 -6.38 8.25
C PHE A 107 3.27 -5.29 7.19
N PHE A 108 4.22 -5.52 6.27
CA PHE A 108 4.38 -4.68 5.09
C PHE A 108 3.24 -4.98 4.10
N ALA A 109 2.05 -4.47 4.43
CA ALA A 109 0.78 -4.81 3.78
C ALA A 109 0.73 -4.44 2.30
N ARG A 110 1.58 -3.48 1.88
CA ARG A 110 1.68 -3.01 0.50
C ARG A 110 2.02 -4.09 -0.51
N ASP A 111 2.88 -5.04 -0.14
CA ASP A 111 3.52 -5.86 -1.17
C ASP A 111 2.74 -7.13 -1.49
N SER A 112 1.97 -7.64 -0.53
CA SER A 112 1.19 -8.88 -0.68
C SER A 112 -0.05 -8.73 -1.56
N SER A 113 -0.45 -7.50 -1.86
CA SER A 113 -1.57 -7.18 -2.74
C SER A 113 -1.51 -5.73 -3.18
N ALA A 114 -2.12 -5.38 -4.32
CA ALA A 114 -2.38 -4.00 -4.70
C ALA A 114 -3.90 -3.78 -4.86
N MET A 115 -4.45 -2.76 -4.23
CA MET A 115 -5.86 -2.38 -4.42
C MET A 115 -6.02 -1.63 -5.74
N THR A 116 -7.10 -1.95 -6.46
CA THR A 116 -7.45 -1.36 -7.75
C THR A 116 -8.92 -0.93 -7.75
N PRO A 117 -9.43 -0.26 -8.80
CA PRO A 117 -10.86 0.06 -8.90
C PRO A 117 -11.75 -1.19 -8.96
N TRP A 118 -11.18 -2.33 -9.36
CA TRP A 118 -11.90 -3.58 -9.64
C TRP A 118 -11.83 -4.59 -8.48
N GLY A 119 -11.05 -4.28 -7.45
CA GLY A 119 -10.78 -5.15 -6.31
C GLY A 119 -9.29 -5.30 -6.03
N ALA A 120 -8.94 -6.18 -5.09
CA ALA A 120 -7.56 -6.49 -4.77
C ALA A 120 -6.92 -7.36 -5.87
N LEU A 121 -5.75 -6.96 -6.37
CA LEU A 121 -4.80 -7.83 -7.04
C LEU A 121 -3.98 -8.54 -5.97
N ILE A 122 -3.98 -9.87 -5.96
CA ILE A 122 -3.10 -10.64 -5.07
C ILE A 122 -1.72 -10.80 -5.73
N CYS A 123 -0.68 -10.40 -5.00
CA CYS A 123 0.70 -10.39 -5.46
C CYS A 123 1.41 -11.73 -5.17
N HIS A 124 2.51 -12.00 -5.87
CA HIS A 124 3.29 -13.22 -5.74
C HIS A 124 4.72 -12.90 -5.27
N MET A 125 4.93 -13.10 -3.97
CA MET A 125 6.12 -12.69 -3.23
C MET A 125 7.39 -13.46 -3.64
N GLN A 126 8.49 -12.77 -3.92
CA GLN A 126 9.73 -13.40 -4.36
C GLN A 126 10.54 -14.01 -3.21
N LEU A 127 10.67 -13.27 -2.11
CA LEU A 127 11.54 -13.66 -1.01
C LEU A 127 10.93 -14.78 -0.17
N LYS A 128 11.74 -15.80 0.17
CA LYS A 128 11.33 -16.92 1.03
C LYS A 128 10.72 -16.47 2.35
N VAL A 129 11.30 -15.45 2.97
CA VAL A 129 10.87 -14.89 4.27
C VAL A 129 9.52 -14.15 4.20
N ARG A 130 9.00 -13.92 2.99
CA ARG A 130 7.72 -13.27 2.70
C ARG A 130 6.78 -14.13 1.87
N ARG A 131 7.19 -15.36 1.55
CA ARG A 131 6.55 -16.16 0.50
C ARG A 131 5.08 -16.44 0.78
N ALA A 132 4.65 -16.44 2.04
CA ALA A 132 3.27 -16.68 2.42
C ALA A 132 2.50 -15.41 2.82
N ASP A 133 3.06 -14.20 2.61
CA ASP A 133 2.36 -12.94 2.95
C ASP A 133 1.01 -12.84 2.20
N TYR A 134 0.93 -13.34 0.96
CA TYR A 134 -0.31 -13.39 0.19
C TYR A 134 -1.42 -14.20 0.88
N VAL A 135 -1.10 -15.19 1.72
CA VAL A 135 -2.11 -15.97 2.44
C VAL A 135 -2.85 -15.10 3.43
N THR A 136 -2.14 -14.22 4.14
CA THR A 136 -2.76 -13.27 5.07
C THR A 136 -3.61 -12.23 4.35
N ALA A 137 -3.16 -11.75 3.18
CA ALA A 137 -3.95 -10.84 2.35
C ALA A 137 -5.24 -11.49 1.81
N ILE A 138 -5.15 -12.69 1.24
CA ILE A 138 -6.33 -13.42 0.71
C ILE A 138 -7.37 -13.63 1.81
N ARG A 139 -6.95 -14.11 3.00
CA ARG A 139 -7.86 -14.31 4.14
C ARG A 139 -8.56 -13.03 4.53
N PHE A 140 -7.81 -11.94 4.69
CA PHE A 140 -8.36 -10.63 5.02
C PHE A 140 -9.44 -10.18 4.01
N TYR A 141 -9.13 -10.23 2.71
CA TYR A 141 -10.09 -9.80 1.69
C TYR A 141 -11.35 -10.67 1.66
N GLN A 142 -11.21 -11.99 1.82
CA GLN A 142 -12.34 -12.91 1.90
C GLN A 142 -13.23 -12.66 3.12
N GLU A 143 -12.63 -12.50 4.31
CA GLU A 143 -13.35 -12.23 5.56
C GLU A 143 -14.09 -10.88 5.53
N LYS A 144 -13.51 -9.87 4.88
CA LYS A 144 -14.11 -8.54 4.72
C LYS A 144 -15.05 -8.44 3.52
N ALA A 145 -15.25 -9.52 2.76
CA ALA A 145 -16.01 -9.54 1.51
C ALA A 145 -15.56 -8.44 0.52
N ILE A 146 -14.25 -8.18 0.48
CA ILE A 146 -13.61 -7.29 -0.48
C ILE A 146 -13.33 -8.12 -1.76
N PRO A 147 -13.75 -7.66 -2.95
CA PRO A 147 -13.49 -8.40 -4.19
C PRO A 147 -12.00 -8.59 -4.42
N ILE A 148 -11.61 -9.82 -4.80
CA ILE A 148 -10.31 -10.10 -5.39
C ILE A 148 -10.51 -10.09 -6.91
N TRP A 149 -9.80 -9.20 -7.60
CA TRP A 149 -9.90 -9.01 -9.04
C TRP A 149 -9.07 -10.04 -9.79
N ASN A 150 -7.77 -10.13 -9.48
CA ASN A 150 -6.81 -10.99 -10.18
C ASN A 150 -5.69 -11.49 -9.26
N PHE A 151 -4.89 -12.42 -9.79
CA PHE A 151 -3.69 -12.97 -9.13
C PHE A 151 -2.49 -12.88 -10.07
N ALA A 152 -1.39 -12.28 -9.60
CA ALA A 152 -0.12 -12.34 -10.31
C ALA A 152 0.42 -13.78 -10.29
N THR A 153 0.69 -14.35 -11.47
CA THR A 153 1.02 -15.77 -11.66
C THR A 153 2.09 -16.04 -12.72
N ALA A 154 2.36 -15.10 -13.63
CA ALA A 154 3.36 -15.25 -14.69
C ALA A 154 4.81 -15.11 -14.20
N GLY A 155 5.00 -14.54 -13.02
CA GLY A 155 6.27 -14.35 -12.33
C GLY A 155 6.01 -13.80 -10.93
N HIS A 156 7.08 -13.45 -10.23
CA HIS A 156 6.94 -12.70 -8.99
C HIS A 156 6.53 -11.26 -9.29
N PHE A 157 5.64 -10.72 -8.48
CA PHE A 157 5.20 -9.34 -8.53
C PHE A 157 4.79 -8.91 -7.13
N GLU A 158 5.25 -7.76 -6.67
CA GLU A 158 4.96 -7.20 -5.34
C GLU A 158 4.27 -5.83 -5.49
N GLY A 159 3.29 -5.56 -4.64
CA GLY A 159 2.42 -4.36 -4.76
C GLY A 159 3.13 -3.01 -4.62
N GLY A 160 4.33 -2.94 -4.04
CA GLY A 160 5.18 -1.74 -4.05
C GLY A 160 5.60 -1.29 -5.45
N ASP A 161 5.51 -2.17 -6.45
CA ASP A 161 5.75 -1.81 -7.84
C ASP A 161 4.50 -1.26 -8.56
N PHE A 162 3.31 -1.35 -7.96
CA PHE A 162 2.06 -0.91 -8.57
C PHE A 162 1.69 0.50 -8.09
N VAL A 163 1.91 1.52 -8.95
CA VAL A 163 1.64 2.92 -8.62
C VAL A 163 0.49 3.44 -9.48
N ILE A 164 -0.61 3.88 -8.85
CA ILE A 164 -1.72 4.51 -9.56
C ILE A 164 -1.43 6.00 -9.68
N LEU A 165 -0.99 6.44 -10.86
CA LEU A 165 -0.62 7.83 -11.10
C LEU A 165 -1.85 8.76 -11.04
N GLU A 166 -2.93 8.33 -11.69
CA GLU A 166 -4.22 9.01 -11.76
C GLU A 166 -5.28 8.03 -12.30
N PRO A 167 -6.60 8.35 -12.21
CA PRO A 167 -7.62 7.53 -12.84
C PRO A 167 -7.30 7.27 -14.32
N GLY A 168 -7.16 6.00 -14.69
CA GLY A 168 -6.84 5.59 -16.05
C GLY A 168 -5.36 5.31 -16.32
N ARG A 169 -4.42 5.59 -15.39
CA ARG A 169 -2.98 5.38 -15.61
C ARG A 169 -2.27 4.74 -14.44
N VAL A 170 -1.49 3.71 -14.72
CA VAL A 170 -0.58 3.09 -13.75
C VAL A 170 0.85 3.02 -14.27
N LEU A 171 1.78 3.13 -13.32
CA LEU A 171 3.19 2.84 -13.51
C LEU A 171 3.53 1.55 -12.75
N ILE A 172 4.23 0.63 -13.42
CA ILE A 172 4.54 -0.70 -12.91
C ILE A 172 6.05 -0.94 -12.96
N GLY A 173 6.69 -1.08 -11.80
CA GLY A 173 8.12 -1.33 -11.69
C GLY A 173 8.52 -2.80 -11.83
N TYR A 174 9.78 -3.05 -12.22
CA TYR A 174 10.43 -4.34 -12.04
C TYR A 174 11.95 -4.21 -11.94
N CYS A 175 12.58 -5.06 -11.11
CA CYS A 175 14.04 -5.12 -10.97
C CYS A 175 14.61 -6.55 -11.00
N GLY A 176 13.73 -7.55 -11.02
CA GLY A 176 14.07 -8.98 -10.95
C GLY A 176 14.38 -9.51 -9.56
N GLU A 177 14.39 -8.67 -8.51
CA GLU A 177 14.62 -9.08 -7.12
C GLU A 177 13.36 -9.11 -6.26
N ARG A 178 12.31 -8.37 -6.66
CA ARG A 178 10.96 -8.40 -6.06
C ARG A 178 9.89 -8.71 -7.10
N SER A 179 9.83 -7.86 -8.12
CA SER A 179 9.00 -8.08 -9.31
C SER A 179 9.88 -8.44 -10.50
N GLU A 180 9.51 -9.53 -11.15
CA GLU A 180 10.06 -9.97 -12.42
C GLU A 180 9.32 -9.28 -13.57
N LYS A 181 9.97 -9.18 -14.73
CA LYS A 181 9.38 -8.52 -15.89
C LYS A 181 8.08 -9.21 -16.31
N GLU A 182 8.06 -10.53 -16.28
CA GLU A 182 6.91 -11.37 -16.64
C GLU A 182 5.72 -11.12 -15.72
N GLY A 183 5.96 -10.96 -14.41
CA GLY A 183 4.93 -10.59 -13.44
C GLY A 183 4.40 -9.18 -13.67
N ALA A 184 5.30 -8.21 -13.89
CA ALA A 184 4.94 -6.82 -14.17
C ALA A 184 4.11 -6.68 -15.46
N GLU A 185 4.51 -7.33 -16.56
CA GLU A 185 3.77 -7.28 -17.82
C GLU A 185 2.40 -7.96 -17.71
N GLN A 186 2.29 -9.09 -17.00
CA GLN A 186 0.97 -9.72 -16.78
C GLN A 186 0.02 -8.77 -16.05
N VAL A 187 0.50 -8.09 -15.01
CA VAL A 187 -0.31 -7.13 -14.26
C VAL A 187 -0.67 -5.93 -15.14
N ALA A 188 0.26 -5.45 -15.96
CA ALA A 188 -0.01 -4.39 -16.93
C ALA A 188 -1.09 -4.81 -17.94
N ASP A 189 -1.06 -6.05 -18.43
CA ASP A 189 -2.05 -6.58 -19.36
C ASP A 189 -3.44 -6.70 -18.74
N PHE A 190 -3.55 -7.06 -17.45
CA PHE A 190 -4.81 -7.01 -16.73
C PHE A 190 -5.39 -5.60 -16.71
N VAL A 191 -4.56 -4.60 -16.37
CA VAL A 191 -4.97 -3.19 -16.31
C VAL A 191 -5.37 -2.65 -17.68
N ARG A 192 -4.60 -2.98 -18.73
CA ARG A 192 -4.93 -2.66 -20.13
C ARG A 192 -6.24 -3.30 -20.57
N GLY A 193 -6.54 -4.52 -20.11
CA GLY A 193 -7.79 -5.22 -20.35
C GLY A 193 -9.02 -4.48 -19.80
N GLU A 194 -8.84 -3.70 -18.74
CA GLU A 194 -9.89 -2.83 -18.16
C GLU A 194 -9.90 -1.42 -18.78
N GLY A 195 -9.10 -1.19 -19.83
CA GLY A 195 -9.07 0.07 -20.59
C GLY A 195 -8.18 1.17 -19.99
N TRP A 196 -7.36 0.85 -18.99
CA TRP A 196 -6.39 1.80 -18.42
C TRP A 196 -5.04 1.71 -19.14
N GLU A 197 -4.30 2.83 -19.20
CA GLU A 197 -2.91 2.83 -19.64
C GLU A 197 -2.02 2.25 -18.54
N ALA A 198 -1.17 1.29 -18.89
CA ALA A 198 -0.18 0.70 -17.98
C ALA A 198 1.20 0.72 -18.63
N VAL A 199 2.16 1.37 -17.98
CA VAL A 199 3.57 1.41 -18.40
C VAL A 199 4.40 0.59 -17.43
N THR A 200 5.10 -0.40 -17.96
CA THR A 200 6.11 -1.17 -17.22
C THR A 200 7.47 -0.51 -17.38
N ALA A 201 8.24 -0.40 -16.30
CA ALA A 201 9.55 0.23 -16.32
C ALA A 201 10.57 -0.55 -15.47
N PRO A 202 11.79 -0.82 -16.00
CA PRO A 202 12.85 -1.36 -15.19
C PRO A 202 13.30 -0.31 -14.16
N ILE A 203 13.57 -0.75 -12.94
CA ILE A 203 14.11 0.09 -11.87
C ILE A 203 15.43 -0.48 -11.35
N SER A 204 16.25 0.39 -10.76
CA SER A 204 17.47 -0.06 -10.10
C SER A 204 17.17 -0.97 -8.91
N ARG A 205 17.91 -2.07 -8.80
CA ARG A 205 17.82 -3.04 -7.71
C ARG A 205 18.05 -2.43 -6.34
N GLU A 206 18.72 -1.28 -6.25
CA GLU A 206 18.89 -0.54 -5.00
C GLU A 206 17.55 -0.13 -4.36
N PHE A 207 16.52 0.15 -5.17
CA PHE A 207 15.24 0.69 -4.69
C PHE A 207 14.17 -0.37 -4.45
N VAL A 208 14.43 -1.63 -4.83
CA VAL A 208 13.56 -2.84 -4.74
C VAL A 208 12.16 -2.76 -5.35
N HIS A 209 11.49 -1.61 -5.28
CA HIS A 209 10.13 -1.32 -5.72
C HIS A 209 10.01 0.11 -6.29
N MET A 210 9.03 0.33 -7.18
CA MET A 210 8.73 1.63 -7.79
C MET A 210 8.35 2.70 -6.75
N ASP A 211 7.67 2.35 -5.66
CA ASP A 211 7.28 3.28 -4.59
C ASP A 211 8.46 3.80 -3.74
N GLY A 212 9.68 3.28 -3.98
CA GLY A 212 10.94 3.88 -3.51
C GLY A 212 11.50 4.97 -4.43
N LEU A 213 10.92 5.13 -5.62
CA LEU A 213 11.38 6.03 -6.68
C LEU A 213 10.36 7.08 -7.07
N VAL A 214 9.07 6.73 -7.12
CA VAL A 214 7.97 7.63 -7.51
C VAL A 214 6.71 7.30 -6.74
N VAL A 215 6.10 8.31 -6.13
CA VAL A 215 4.72 8.22 -5.60
C VAL A 215 3.92 9.48 -5.92
N PRO A 216 2.61 9.37 -6.16
CA PRO A 216 1.73 10.52 -6.28
C PRO A 216 1.60 11.29 -4.96
N LEU A 217 1.71 12.61 -5.03
CA LEU A 217 1.55 13.52 -3.89
C LEU A 217 0.24 14.30 -3.96
N ALA A 218 -0.12 14.79 -5.14
CA ALA A 218 -1.37 15.48 -5.44
C ALA A 218 -1.73 15.30 -6.92
N GLU A 219 -2.87 15.86 -7.35
CA GLU A 219 -3.23 15.89 -8.78
C GLU A 219 -2.08 16.48 -9.60
N LYS A 220 -1.61 15.71 -10.59
CA LYS A 220 -0.48 16.06 -11.48
C LYS A 220 0.83 16.42 -10.77
N LEU A 221 1.03 15.99 -9.52
CA LEU A 221 2.27 16.21 -8.78
C LEU A 221 2.79 14.90 -8.18
N LEU A 222 4.01 14.52 -8.57
CA LEU A 222 4.70 13.33 -8.09
C LEU A 222 5.83 13.74 -7.14
N VAL A 223 6.12 12.90 -6.16
CA VAL A 223 7.41 12.90 -5.45
C VAL A 223 8.26 11.86 -6.13
N ALA A 224 9.45 12.25 -6.59
CA ALA A 224 10.30 11.35 -7.35
C ALA A 224 11.78 11.56 -7.11
N CYS A 225 12.55 10.48 -7.17
CA CYS A 225 13.99 10.56 -7.39
C CYS A 225 14.26 10.55 -8.90
N VAL A 226 14.25 11.73 -9.53
CA VAL A 226 14.37 11.85 -10.98
C VAL A 226 15.69 11.27 -11.49
N ASP A 227 16.77 11.45 -10.73
CA ASP A 227 18.11 10.92 -11.04
C ASP A 227 18.18 9.38 -11.09
N ALA A 228 17.23 8.69 -10.48
CA ALA A 228 17.19 7.23 -10.43
C ALA A 228 16.17 6.63 -11.43
N LEU A 229 15.48 7.47 -12.20
CA LEU A 229 14.56 7.05 -13.25
C LEU A 229 15.21 7.12 -14.63
N GLU A 230 14.75 6.26 -15.52
CA GLU A 230 15.17 6.31 -16.91
C GLU A 230 14.66 7.59 -17.59
N PRO A 231 15.47 8.27 -18.43
CA PRO A 231 15.07 9.53 -19.07
C PRO A 231 13.78 9.42 -19.89
N TRP A 232 13.52 8.27 -20.53
CA TRP A 232 12.30 8.05 -21.30
C TRP A 232 11.06 8.03 -20.39
N LEU A 233 11.17 7.49 -19.18
CA LEU A 233 10.07 7.42 -18.23
C LEU A 233 9.77 8.80 -17.68
N VAL A 234 10.80 9.59 -17.36
CA VAL A 234 10.64 10.99 -16.96
C VAL A 234 9.95 11.80 -18.07
N ALA A 235 10.33 11.58 -19.33
CA ALA A 235 9.70 12.23 -20.48
C ALA A 235 8.21 11.83 -20.60
N GLN A 236 7.89 10.54 -20.46
CA GLN A 236 6.51 10.04 -20.49
C GLN A 236 5.64 10.67 -19.39
N LEU A 237 6.15 10.72 -18.15
CA LEU A 237 5.44 11.32 -17.02
C LEU A 237 5.17 12.82 -17.26
N LYS A 238 6.14 13.55 -17.84
CA LYS A 238 5.96 14.95 -18.23
C LYS A 238 4.96 15.11 -19.38
N GLU A 239 4.96 14.22 -20.36
CA GLU A 239 3.98 14.21 -21.45
C GLU A 239 2.55 14.00 -20.93
N TRP A 240 2.40 13.16 -19.90
CA TRP A 240 1.14 13.02 -19.16
C TRP A 240 0.81 14.21 -18.23
N GLY A 241 1.65 15.23 -18.20
CA GLY A 241 1.43 16.49 -17.48
C GLY A 241 1.79 16.45 -16.00
N PHE A 242 2.63 15.51 -15.55
CA PHE A 242 3.09 15.48 -14.17
C PHE A 242 4.29 16.40 -13.92
N ASP A 243 4.21 17.15 -12.82
CA ASP A 243 5.32 17.84 -12.19
C ASP A 243 5.94 17.00 -11.07
N PHE A 244 7.13 17.42 -10.61
CA PHE A 244 7.91 16.67 -9.63
C PHE A 244 8.33 17.53 -8.44
N VAL A 245 8.13 16.99 -7.23
CA VAL A 245 8.93 17.32 -6.06
C VAL A 245 10.14 16.38 -6.05
N ASP A 246 11.27 16.91 -6.49
CA ASP A 246 12.50 16.13 -6.62
C ASP A 246 13.07 15.70 -5.25
N VAL A 247 13.49 14.44 -5.17
CA VAL A 247 14.16 13.83 -4.00
C VAL A 247 15.56 13.40 -4.42
N PRO A 248 16.62 13.93 -3.78
CA PRO A 248 17.98 13.52 -4.09
C PRO A 248 18.17 12.02 -3.88
N TYR A 249 18.99 11.40 -4.73
CA TYR A 249 19.29 9.96 -4.68
C TYR A 249 19.64 9.46 -3.26
N ARG A 250 20.43 10.24 -2.51
CA ARG A 250 20.83 9.90 -1.14
C ARG A 250 19.63 9.74 -0.20
N GLU A 251 18.65 10.64 -0.30
CA GLU A 251 17.45 10.60 0.53
C GLU A 251 16.50 9.49 0.05
N ALA A 252 16.31 9.35 -1.26
CA ALA A 252 15.50 8.30 -1.85
C ALA A 252 16.02 6.89 -1.50
N LYS A 253 17.34 6.65 -1.58
CA LYS A 253 17.99 5.39 -1.17
C LYS A 253 17.79 5.05 0.32
N ASN A 254 17.37 6.02 1.12
CA ASN A 254 16.98 5.86 2.52
C ASN A 254 15.46 5.96 2.72
N LEU A 255 14.68 5.61 1.70
CA LEU A 255 13.21 5.59 1.68
C LEU A 255 12.55 6.97 1.74
N GLY A 256 13.28 8.03 1.39
CA GLY A 256 12.75 9.40 1.41
C GLY A 256 11.52 9.62 0.53
N VAL A 257 11.37 8.86 -0.55
CA VAL A 257 10.20 8.92 -1.45
C VAL A 257 8.98 8.19 -0.88
N ASN A 258 9.16 7.24 0.05
CA ASN A 258 8.15 6.25 0.43
C ASN A 258 7.08 6.82 1.39
N LEU A 259 6.24 7.73 0.90
CA LEU A 259 5.21 8.46 1.64
C LEU A 259 3.79 8.09 1.22
N VAL A 260 2.82 8.52 2.02
CA VAL A 260 1.39 8.30 1.77
C VAL A 260 0.66 9.64 1.76
N ALA A 261 0.07 9.99 0.62
CA ALA A 261 -0.90 11.08 0.57
C ALA A 261 -2.19 10.66 1.30
N LEU A 262 -2.61 11.47 2.29
CA LEU A 262 -3.83 11.26 3.07
C LEU A 262 -5.03 12.01 2.47
N GLY A 263 -4.80 12.85 1.47
CA GLY A 263 -5.77 13.76 0.86
C GLY A 263 -5.89 15.10 1.58
N ASN A 264 -6.56 16.06 0.93
CA ASN A 264 -6.80 17.42 1.45
C ASN A 264 -5.50 18.14 1.89
N GLY A 265 -4.42 17.99 1.10
CA GLY A 265 -3.13 18.62 1.38
C GLY A 265 -2.38 18.05 2.58
N LYS A 266 -2.72 16.83 3.02
CA LYS A 266 -2.07 16.14 4.15
C LYS A 266 -1.27 14.93 3.68
N VAL A 267 -0.11 14.72 4.29
CA VAL A 267 0.84 13.69 3.90
C VAL A 267 1.44 13.03 5.13
N LEU A 268 1.50 11.70 5.12
CA LEU A 268 2.29 10.92 6.06
C LEU A 268 3.64 10.58 5.40
N SER A 269 4.69 11.16 5.94
CA SER A 269 6.10 10.94 5.58
C SER A 269 6.83 10.34 6.77
N MET A 270 8.15 10.49 6.83
CA MET A 270 9.01 10.01 7.93
C MET A 270 10.01 11.09 8.31
N LYS A 271 10.40 11.14 9.58
CA LYS A 271 11.38 12.11 10.10
C LYS A 271 12.71 12.12 9.33
N GLY A 272 13.11 10.97 8.77
CA GLY A 272 14.36 10.82 8.02
C GLY A 272 14.36 11.46 6.62
N ALA A 273 13.18 11.83 6.07
CA ALA A 273 13.03 12.47 4.76
C ALA A 273 13.05 14.01 4.89
N SER A 274 14.09 14.54 5.55
CA SER A 274 14.09 15.94 6.00
C SER A 274 14.00 16.94 4.86
N GLU A 275 14.74 16.74 3.76
CA GLU A 275 14.74 17.69 2.64
C GLU A 275 13.39 17.66 1.91
N LEU A 276 12.82 16.46 1.70
CA LEU A 276 11.48 16.33 1.12
C LEU A 276 10.41 16.95 2.02
N ASN A 277 10.46 16.71 3.33
CA ASN A 277 9.47 17.25 4.27
C ASN A 277 9.47 18.79 4.26
N GLU A 278 10.65 19.42 4.17
CA GLU A 278 10.75 20.87 4.01
C GLU A 278 10.16 21.35 2.69
N LYS A 279 10.46 20.68 1.57
CA LYS A 279 9.88 21.01 0.25
C LYS A 279 8.35 20.90 0.27
N MET A 280 7.80 19.82 0.84
CA MET A 280 6.35 19.62 0.93
C MET A 280 5.68 20.68 1.81
N ARG A 281 6.27 21.04 2.96
CA ARG A 281 5.74 22.13 3.80
C ARG A 281 5.79 23.48 3.09
N ALA A 282 6.85 23.77 2.33
CA ALA A 282 6.97 24.98 1.53
C ALA A 282 5.91 25.06 0.41
N LEU A 283 5.47 23.91 -0.11
CA LEU A 283 4.36 23.79 -1.05
C LEU A 283 2.97 23.86 -0.39
N GLY A 284 2.91 24.02 0.95
CA GLY A 284 1.66 24.18 1.70
C GLY A 284 1.05 22.88 2.22
N PHE A 285 1.74 21.75 2.10
CA PHE A 285 1.26 20.49 2.67
C PHE A 285 1.43 20.46 4.19
N THR A 286 0.45 19.86 4.86
CA THR A 286 0.61 19.41 6.25
C THR A 286 1.33 18.07 6.24
N VAL A 287 2.56 18.05 6.77
CA VAL A 287 3.42 16.87 6.78
C VAL A 287 3.48 16.30 8.19
N TYR A 288 2.99 15.07 8.35
CA TYR A 288 3.22 14.23 9.52
C TYR A 288 4.44 13.36 9.28
N ASP A 289 5.46 13.44 10.13
CA ASP A 289 6.76 12.79 9.92
C ASP A 289 7.24 12.09 11.19
N PRO A 290 6.54 11.03 11.66
CA PRO A 290 6.95 10.26 12.83
C PRO A 290 8.35 9.67 12.64
N ASP A 291 9.02 9.35 13.75
CA ASP A 291 10.22 8.52 13.67
C ASP A 291 9.81 7.09 13.30
N MET A 292 10.35 6.59 12.19
CA MET A 292 10.10 5.25 11.68
C MET A 292 11.41 4.46 11.55
N SER A 293 12.44 4.84 12.31
CA SER A 293 13.80 4.33 12.15
C SER A 293 13.93 2.80 12.25
N MET A 294 13.12 2.11 13.05
CA MET A 294 13.16 0.64 13.10
C MET A 294 12.69 0.01 11.80
N PHE A 295 11.76 0.65 11.08
CA PHE A 295 11.24 0.19 9.80
C PHE A 295 12.12 0.63 8.63
N THR A 296 12.54 1.90 8.61
CA THR A 296 13.33 2.43 7.50
C THR A 296 14.71 1.80 7.45
N LEU A 297 15.40 1.62 8.58
CA LEU A 297 16.65 0.83 8.65
C LEU A 297 16.40 -0.65 8.30
N GLY A 298 15.17 -1.12 8.52
CA GLY A 298 14.59 -2.41 8.13
C GLY A 298 14.29 -2.58 6.65
N GLY A 299 14.43 -1.52 5.85
CA GLY A 299 14.17 -1.53 4.41
C GLY A 299 12.71 -1.33 4.02
N GLY A 300 11.89 -0.62 4.78
CA GLY A 300 10.57 -0.16 4.31
C GLY A 300 10.11 1.13 5.01
N GLY A 301 9.44 2.00 4.25
CA GLY A 301 8.87 3.26 4.75
C GLY A 301 7.37 3.16 4.99
N VAL A 302 6.73 4.28 5.32
CA VAL A 302 5.30 4.32 5.69
C VAL A 302 4.38 3.84 4.56
N HIS A 303 4.74 4.05 3.29
CA HIS A 303 3.95 3.53 2.16
C HIS A 303 4.01 2.00 2.10
N CYS A 304 5.20 1.40 2.32
CA CYS A 304 5.35 -0.06 2.38
C CYS A 304 4.54 -0.70 3.52
N LEU A 305 4.31 0.03 4.63
CA LEU A 305 3.55 -0.48 5.79
C LEU A 305 2.04 -0.52 5.56
N CYS A 306 1.53 0.09 4.48
CA CYS A 306 0.10 0.27 4.31
C CYS A 306 -0.40 -0.13 2.91
N GLN A 307 -1.62 -0.64 2.85
CA GLN A 307 -2.36 -0.86 1.62
C GLN A 307 -3.66 -0.07 1.68
N ALA A 308 -3.79 0.96 0.84
CA ALA A 308 -5.05 1.70 0.73
C ALA A 308 -6.17 0.76 0.25
N LEU A 309 -7.32 0.79 0.92
CA LEU A 309 -8.48 -0.06 0.60
C LEU A 309 -9.64 0.74 -0.01
N CYS A 310 -9.76 2.00 0.38
CA CYS A 310 -10.80 2.91 -0.08
C CYS A 310 -10.30 4.35 0.00
N ARG A 311 -10.51 5.10 -1.08
CA ARG A 311 -10.26 6.54 -1.19
C ARG A 311 -11.49 7.19 -1.83
N ASP A 312 -11.66 8.48 -1.60
CA ASP A 312 -12.60 9.27 -2.40
C ASP A 312 -12.21 9.19 -3.89
N ALA A 313 -13.19 9.30 -4.78
CA ALA A 313 -12.92 9.43 -6.21
C ALA A 313 -12.39 10.84 -6.52
N LEU A 314 -11.51 10.92 -7.53
CA LEU A 314 -11.15 12.16 -8.21
C LEU A 314 -12.09 12.44 -9.37
#